data_AF-K1XP81-F1
#
_entry.id   AF-K1XP81-F1
#
_cell.length_a   1.000
_cell.length_b   1.000
_cell.length_c   1.000
_cell.angle_alpha   90.00
_cell.angle_beta   90.00
_cell.angle_gamma   90.00
#
_symmetry.space_group_name_H-M   'P 1'
#
loop_
_entity.id
_entity.type
_entity.pdbx_description
1 polymer ?
#
loop_
_entity_poly.entity_id
_entity_poly.type
_entity_poly.pdbx_seq_one_letter_code
_entity_poly.pdbx_strand_id
1 'polypeptide(L)'
;MIAQYYRRFDEHKGTQFVFSDLGTYKPGQWNVYGEIKRKLVDDHRIPPQEIRFIQECKTDKARKEMIAAMNEGKIRVLFGSTDMLGTGVNAQKRAVTIHHLDIPWRPSDLQQRNGRAVRKGNEVAKLYADNRVDVVIYAVEKSLDSYKFNLLHNKQLFITQLKNGTMGTRTIDEGTIDEKSGMNFSEYMAILSGNTDLLEKAKLEKKVVALESERKAFTKDKSNSVWKLHENTRTLDHNNEIIARMTTDWSLFNSRVQVDTEGNKLNPIRLDGVQGSDFKAIGAKLQEINDTANTQGEYNVIGELYGFKLLVKTEASMKEGFDFKQNRFFVEGGYKYSYNNGNMAADPKLASLNFLNALERIPKYIDQYKTSNESLERDIPILQDVVNGTWRKETELKTLKSELSSLERKIQLSLKASEVGQTQENDQGVNGDDTFQHVNPSQEITTNTQSFSITNHSGISV
;
A
#
# COMPACT_ATOMS: atom_id res chain seq x y z
N MET A 1 18.92 -27.14 20.36
CA MET A 1 18.49 -25.72 20.26
C MET A 1 18.54 -24.96 21.58
N ILE A 2 17.84 -25.34 22.66
CA ILE A 2 17.86 -24.58 23.93
C ILE A 2 19.30 -24.33 24.45
N ALA A 3 20.14 -25.36 24.46
CA ALA A 3 21.54 -25.23 24.88
C ALA A 3 22.38 -24.33 23.95
N GLN A 4 22.07 -24.28 22.65
CA GLN A 4 22.78 -23.42 21.69
C GLN A 4 22.49 -21.95 21.98
N TYR A 5 21.23 -21.57 22.19
CA TYR A 5 20.86 -20.20 22.57
C TYR A 5 21.42 -19.81 23.94
N TYR A 6 21.45 -20.74 24.90
CA TYR A 6 22.09 -20.52 26.19
C TYR A 6 23.55 -20.08 26.03
N ARG A 7 24.33 -20.81 25.22
CA ARG A 7 25.74 -20.52 24.96
C ARG A 7 25.94 -19.27 24.10
N ARG A 8 25.11 -19.09 23.05
CA ARG A 8 25.19 -17.94 22.15
C ARG A 8 25.03 -16.60 22.88
N PHE A 9 24.16 -16.55 23.89
CA PHE A 9 23.86 -15.34 24.65
C PHE A 9 24.40 -15.39 26.08
N ASP A 10 25.47 -16.17 26.33
CA ASP A 10 26.03 -16.39 27.66
C ASP A 10 26.54 -15.10 28.30
N GLU A 11 27.28 -14.31 27.54
CA GLU A 11 27.85 -13.03 27.97
C GLU A 11 26.79 -12.05 28.52
N HIS A 12 25.59 -12.08 27.93
CA HIS A 12 24.49 -11.19 28.31
C HIS A 12 23.43 -11.87 29.18
N LYS A 13 23.70 -13.11 29.62
CA LYS A 13 22.76 -13.94 30.37
C LYS A 13 21.38 -14.01 29.72
N GLY A 14 21.34 -14.22 28.40
CA GLY A 14 20.10 -14.32 27.64
C GLY A 14 19.21 -15.44 28.19
N THR A 15 17.92 -15.18 28.27
CA THR A 15 16.91 -16.08 28.86
C THR A 15 15.95 -16.62 27.81
N GLN A 16 15.35 -17.77 28.12
CA GLN A 16 14.53 -18.53 27.18
C GLN A 16 13.25 -18.97 27.87
N PHE A 17 12.11 -18.84 27.17
CA PHE A 17 10.85 -19.45 27.58
C PHE A 17 10.64 -20.76 26.83
N VAL A 18 10.18 -21.78 27.54
CA VAL A 18 9.80 -23.07 26.95
C VAL A 18 8.35 -23.37 27.29
N PHE A 19 7.49 -23.34 26.28
CA PHE A 19 6.07 -23.61 26.40
C PHE A 19 5.73 -25.04 26.02
N SER A 20 4.94 -25.68 26.86
CA SER A 20 4.33 -26.98 26.59
C SER A 20 3.09 -27.17 27.47
N ASP A 21 1.92 -27.35 26.89
CA ASP A 21 0.69 -27.70 27.60
C ASP A 21 0.59 -29.21 27.84
N LEU A 22 1.23 -30.00 26.98
CA LEU A 22 1.43 -31.44 27.16
C LEU A 22 2.60 -31.73 28.11
N GLY A 23 2.47 -32.78 28.93
CA GLY A 23 3.57 -33.27 29.78
C GLY A 23 4.10 -32.25 30.80
N THR A 24 3.21 -31.44 31.39
CA THR A 24 3.57 -30.42 32.40
C THR A 24 4.20 -31.01 33.66
N TYR A 25 5.01 -30.20 34.34
CA TYR A 25 5.75 -30.64 35.53
C TYR A 25 4.84 -31.09 36.68
N LYS A 26 5.05 -32.32 37.13
CA LYS A 26 4.47 -32.91 38.35
C LYS A 26 5.60 -33.56 39.17
N PRO A 27 5.77 -33.22 40.46
CA PRO A 27 6.79 -33.84 41.30
C PRO A 27 6.64 -35.37 41.37
N GLY A 28 7.76 -36.09 41.27
CA GLY A 28 7.79 -37.56 41.43
C GLY A 28 7.25 -38.38 40.25
N GLN A 29 6.87 -37.73 39.14
CA GLN A 29 6.39 -38.41 37.92
C GLN A 29 7.24 -38.01 36.71
N TRP A 30 7.38 -38.94 35.76
CA TRP A 30 8.00 -38.61 34.48
C TRP A 30 7.19 -37.54 33.76
N ASN A 31 7.88 -36.52 33.25
CA ASN A 31 7.28 -35.44 32.47
C ASN A 31 8.34 -34.83 31.54
N VAL A 32 7.87 -34.22 30.44
CA VAL A 32 8.72 -33.70 29.37
C VAL A 32 9.66 -32.61 29.89
N TYR A 33 9.20 -31.79 30.85
CA TYR A 33 9.99 -30.70 31.42
C TYR A 33 11.20 -31.25 32.18
N GLY A 34 10.98 -32.26 33.02
CA GLY A 34 12.00 -32.95 33.78
C GLY A 34 13.02 -33.63 32.89
N GLU A 35 12.57 -34.31 31.83
CA GLU A 35 13.47 -35.00 30.90
C GLU A 35 14.33 -34.02 30.09
N ILE A 36 13.77 -32.90 29.62
CA ILE A 36 14.57 -31.86 28.95
C ILE A 36 15.56 -31.23 29.94
N LYS A 37 15.13 -30.91 31.17
CA LYS A 37 16.03 -30.39 32.21
C LYS A 37 17.18 -31.35 32.48
N ARG A 38 16.91 -32.65 32.60
CA ARG A 38 17.91 -33.70 32.79
C ARG A 38 18.96 -33.66 31.66
N LYS A 39 18.53 -33.66 30.39
CA LYS A 39 19.45 -33.55 29.23
C LYS A 39 20.24 -32.23 29.21
N LEU A 40 19.61 -31.11 29.56
CA LEU A 40 20.30 -29.81 29.64
C LEU A 40 21.40 -29.79 30.71
N VAL A 41 21.18 -30.48 31.84
CA VAL A 41 22.15 -30.59 32.93
C VAL A 41 23.23 -31.62 32.62
N ASP A 42 22.82 -32.85 32.29
CA ASP A 42 23.71 -33.99 32.16
C ASP A 42 24.56 -33.89 30.89
N ASP A 43 23.92 -33.59 29.75
CA ASP A 43 24.57 -33.65 28.44
C ASP A 43 25.17 -32.28 28.06
N HIS A 44 24.50 -31.18 28.43
CA HIS A 44 24.90 -29.83 28.03
C HIS A 44 25.56 -29.00 29.15
N ARG A 45 25.67 -29.56 30.36
CA ARG A 45 26.33 -28.95 31.53
C ARG A 45 25.78 -27.57 31.88
N ILE A 46 24.48 -27.35 31.69
CA ILE A 46 23.82 -26.12 32.14
C ILE A 46 23.51 -26.26 33.64
N PRO A 47 23.84 -25.27 34.48
CA PRO A 47 23.61 -25.39 35.91
C PRO A 47 22.12 -25.61 36.25
N PRO A 48 21.78 -26.62 37.08
CA PRO A 48 20.39 -26.97 37.39
C PRO A 48 19.56 -25.83 37.98
N GLN A 49 20.20 -24.92 38.69
CA GLN A 49 19.58 -23.74 39.32
C GLN A 49 19.09 -22.71 38.30
N GLU A 50 19.67 -22.69 37.10
CA GLU A 50 19.28 -21.77 36.03
C GLU A 50 18.09 -22.27 35.22
N ILE A 51 17.65 -23.52 35.47
CA ILE A 51 16.55 -24.18 34.78
C ILE A 51 15.40 -24.39 35.77
N ARG A 52 14.31 -23.66 35.60
CA ARG A 52 13.18 -23.67 36.53
C ARG A 52 11.85 -23.92 35.84
N PHE A 53 10.88 -24.39 36.63
CA PHE A 53 9.52 -24.65 36.18
C PHE A 53 8.57 -23.73 36.93
N ILE A 54 7.75 -22.97 36.21
CA ILE A 54 6.82 -22.02 36.83
C ILE A 54 5.81 -22.71 37.77
N GLN A 55 5.52 -24.00 37.52
CA GLN A 55 4.61 -24.83 38.31
C GLN A 55 5.12 -25.12 39.74
N GLU A 56 6.41 -24.90 40.01
CA GLU A 56 7.00 -24.99 41.36
C GLU A 56 6.52 -23.84 42.26
N CYS A 57 6.15 -22.70 41.69
CA CYS A 57 5.65 -21.55 42.45
C CYS A 57 4.19 -21.78 42.87
N LYS A 58 3.99 -22.16 44.14
CA LYS A 58 2.64 -22.30 44.73
C LYS A 58 2.08 -21.00 45.31
N THR A 59 2.93 -19.98 45.49
CA THR A 59 2.55 -18.68 46.05
C THR A 59 2.93 -17.55 45.11
N ASP A 60 2.18 -16.44 45.17
CA ASP A 60 2.48 -15.24 44.38
C ASP A 60 3.85 -14.64 44.71
N LYS A 61 4.28 -14.75 45.97
CA LYS A 61 5.62 -14.33 46.39
C LYS A 61 6.71 -15.13 45.67
N ALA A 62 6.60 -16.47 45.68
CA ALA A 62 7.56 -17.33 44.98
C ALA A 62 7.54 -17.09 43.46
N ARG A 63 6.36 -16.81 42.89
CA ARG A 63 6.22 -16.45 41.47
C ARG A 63 6.94 -15.15 41.14
N LYS A 64 6.76 -14.09 41.95
CA LYS A 64 7.45 -12.80 41.77
C LYS A 64 8.97 -12.94 41.90
N GLU A 65 9.45 -13.73 42.86
CA GLU A 65 10.87 -14.01 43.03
C GLU A 65 11.47 -14.75 41.82
N MET A 66 10.76 -15.73 41.28
CA MET A 66 11.18 -16.44 40.07
C MET A 66 11.24 -15.51 38.85
N ILE A 67 10.25 -14.62 38.71
CA ILE A 67 10.21 -13.61 37.63
C ILE A 67 11.39 -12.65 37.75
N ALA A 68 11.68 -12.15 38.96
CA ALA A 68 12.83 -11.29 39.21
C ALA A 68 14.16 -12.00 38.88
N ALA A 69 14.31 -13.25 39.34
CA ALA A 69 15.49 -14.06 39.05
C ALA A 69 15.68 -14.30 37.54
N MET A 70 14.61 -14.43 36.76
CA MET A 70 14.70 -14.51 35.31
C MET A 70 15.11 -13.17 34.67
N ASN A 71 14.53 -12.05 35.09
CA ASN A 71 14.93 -10.72 34.59
C ASN A 71 16.39 -10.36 34.93
N GLU A 72 16.93 -10.90 36.03
CA GLU A 72 18.33 -10.77 36.44
C GLU A 72 19.27 -11.74 35.70
N GLY A 73 18.73 -12.74 35.00
CA GLY A 73 19.50 -13.79 34.33
C GLY A 73 20.07 -14.85 35.29
N LYS A 74 19.55 -14.95 36.52
CA LYS A 74 19.82 -16.06 37.46
C LYS A 74 19.06 -17.32 37.06
N ILE A 75 17.90 -17.16 36.43
CA ILE A 75 17.18 -18.23 35.73
C ILE A 75 17.27 -17.92 34.25
N ARG A 76 17.82 -18.86 33.47
CA ARG A 76 18.05 -18.69 32.04
C ARG A 76 17.13 -19.52 31.17
N VAL A 77 16.53 -20.57 31.72
CA VAL A 77 15.50 -21.36 31.04
C VAL A 77 14.31 -21.53 31.97
N LEU A 78 13.16 -21.00 31.56
CA LEU A 78 11.91 -21.12 32.31
C LEU A 78 10.88 -21.90 31.49
N PHE A 79 10.42 -23.02 32.04
CA PHE A 79 9.35 -23.80 31.45
C PHE A 79 8.00 -23.43 32.05
N GLY A 80 6.94 -23.49 31.24
CA GLY A 80 5.57 -23.31 31.71
C GLY A 80 4.50 -23.61 30.66
N SER A 81 3.29 -23.90 31.13
CA SER A 81 2.11 -24.01 30.25
C SER A 81 1.61 -22.63 29.81
N THR A 82 0.75 -22.60 28.80
CA THR A 82 0.02 -21.40 28.38
C THR A 82 -0.68 -20.74 29.56
N ASP A 83 -1.37 -21.51 30.40
CA ASP A 83 -2.14 -20.93 31.50
C ASP A 83 -1.23 -20.29 32.56
N MET A 84 -0.10 -20.93 32.87
CA MET A 84 0.77 -20.51 33.98
C MET A 84 1.79 -19.46 33.60
N LEU A 85 2.27 -19.46 32.36
CA LEU A 85 3.33 -18.59 31.86
C LEU A 85 2.83 -17.64 30.75
N GLY A 86 1.75 -18.01 30.06
CA GLY A 86 1.12 -17.23 28.98
C GLY A 86 0.20 -16.11 29.44
N THR A 87 -0.12 -15.97 30.74
CA THR A 87 -0.85 -14.83 31.33
C THR A 87 -0.10 -14.23 32.54
N GLY A 88 -0.13 -12.90 32.72
CA GLY A 88 0.33 -12.26 33.97
C GLY A 88 1.83 -12.28 34.35
N VAL A 89 2.75 -12.66 33.45
CA VAL A 89 4.21 -12.74 33.74
C VAL A 89 4.99 -11.64 32.99
N ASN A 90 5.83 -10.89 33.72
CA ASN A 90 6.71 -9.81 33.22
C ASN A 90 8.18 -10.20 33.42
N ALA A 91 8.65 -11.16 32.61
CA ALA A 91 10.00 -11.77 32.69
C ALA A 91 10.82 -11.58 31.39
N GLN A 92 10.49 -10.56 30.59
CA GLN A 92 10.99 -10.39 29.22
C GLN A 92 12.37 -9.71 29.11
N LYS A 93 12.93 -9.16 30.20
CA LYS A 93 14.06 -8.22 30.14
C LYS A 93 15.27 -8.73 29.35
N ARG A 94 15.50 -10.05 29.40
CA ARG A 94 16.63 -10.74 28.79
C ARG A 94 16.23 -11.82 27.78
N ALA A 95 14.97 -11.86 27.38
CA ALA A 95 14.44 -13.00 26.63
C ALA A 95 14.92 -12.98 25.17
N VAL A 96 15.65 -14.00 24.75
CA VAL A 96 16.22 -14.10 23.39
C VAL A 96 15.48 -15.10 22.50
N THR A 97 14.77 -16.05 23.11
CA THR A 97 14.08 -17.11 22.38
C THR A 97 12.85 -17.62 23.11
N ILE A 98 11.83 -17.99 22.34
CA ILE A 98 10.67 -18.76 22.80
C ILE A 98 10.66 -20.10 22.09
N HIS A 99 10.51 -21.18 22.86
CA HIS A 99 10.40 -22.55 22.38
C HIS A 99 8.97 -23.05 22.60
N HIS A 100 8.28 -23.47 21.54
CA HIS A 100 6.96 -24.12 21.62
C HIS A 100 7.11 -25.59 21.33
N LEU A 101 7.14 -26.42 22.39
CA LEU A 101 7.20 -27.87 22.25
C LEU A 101 5.87 -28.45 21.75
N ASP A 102 4.79 -27.72 21.99
CA ASP A 102 3.47 -27.97 21.43
C ASP A 102 2.80 -26.66 21.01
N ILE A 103 1.74 -26.76 20.22
CA ILE A 103 1.00 -25.61 19.70
C ILE A 103 -0.39 -25.59 20.32
N PRO A 104 -0.82 -24.44 20.87
CA PRO A 104 -2.15 -24.33 21.46
C PRO A 104 -3.23 -24.30 20.37
N TRP A 105 -4.45 -24.71 20.72
CA TRP A 105 -5.59 -24.80 19.79
C TRP A 105 -6.24 -23.46 19.43
N ARG A 106 -5.83 -22.37 20.10
CA ARG A 106 -6.36 -21.02 19.93
C ARG A 106 -5.26 -20.07 19.46
N PRO A 107 -5.47 -19.27 18.40
CA PRO A 107 -4.50 -18.27 17.95
C PRO A 107 -4.10 -17.25 19.04
N SER A 108 -5.06 -16.86 19.88
CA SER A 108 -4.83 -15.96 21.02
C SER A 108 -3.74 -16.47 21.97
N ASP A 109 -3.70 -17.77 22.19
CA ASP A 109 -2.79 -18.39 23.14
C ASP A 109 -1.37 -18.39 22.58
N LEU A 110 -1.21 -18.69 21.29
CA LEU A 110 0.08 -18.60 20.61
C LEU A 110 0.59 -17.15 20.60
N GLN A 111 -0.28 -16.18 20.30
CA GLN A 111 0.06 -14.76 20.37
C GLN A 111 0.45 -14.32 21.79
N GLN A 112 -0.27 -14.80 22.82
CA GLN A 112 0.04 -14.51 24.20
C GLN A 112 1.39 -15.08 24.62
N ARG A 113 1.69 -16.33 24.25
CA ARG A 113 2.98 -16.97 24.49
C ARG A 113 4.11 -16.17 23.80
N ASN A 114 3.97 -15.86 22.51
CA ASN A 114 4.96 -15.07 21.74
C ASN A 114 5.18 -13.67 22.35
N GLY A 115 4.09 -13.04 22.77
CA GLY A 115 4.12 -11.78 23.48
C GLY A 115 4.84 -11.83 24.82
N ARG A 116 5.33 -12.98 25.33
CA ARG A 116 6.13 -13.02 26.57
C ARG A 116 7.57 -12.57 26.40
N ALA A 117 8.12 -12.60 25.20
CA ALA A 117 9.46 -12.10 24.91
C ALA A 117 9.44 -10.94 23.90
N VAL A 118 8.49 -10.95 22.95
CA VAL A 118 8.32 -9.87 21.96
C VAL A 118 7.53 -8.72 22.60
N ARG A 119 8.20 -7.96 23.48
CA ARG A 119 7.61 -6.85 24.25
C ARG A 119 8.60 -5.71 24.47
N LYS A 120 8.07 -4.51 24.66
CA LYS A 120 8.86 -3.36 25.14
C LYS A 120 9.52 -3.68 26.48
N GLY A 121 10.76 -3.23 26.67
CA GLY A 121 11.56 -3.48 27.88
C GLY A 121 12.44 -4.73 27.84
N ASN A 122 12.51 -5.43 26.70
CA ASN A 122 13.51 -6.48 26.48
C ASN A 122 14.84 -5.87 26.03
N GLU A 123 15.75 -5.67 26.97
CA GLU A 123 17.04 -4.99 26.75
C GLU A 123 18.02 -5.86 25.97
N VAL A 124 18.08 -7.16 26.26
CA VAL A 124 19.06 -8.05 25.60
C VAL A 124 18.71 -8.24 24.14
N ALA A 125 17.44 -8.43 23.81
CA ALA A 125 17.02 -8.52 22.41
C ALA A 125 17.34 -7.22 21.64
N LYS A 126 17.05 -6.06 22.27
CA LYS A 126 17.28 -4.74 21.68
C LYS A 126 18.75 -4.45 21.40
N LEU A 127 19.64 -4.76 22.35
CA LEU A 127 21.05 -4.40 22.28
C LEU A 127 21.92 -5.46 21.59
N TYR A 128 21.54 -6.74 21.69
CA TYR A 128 22.43 -7.85 21.34
C TYR A 128 21.79 -8.89 20.41
N ALA A 129 20.53 -8.72 19.99
CA ALA A 129 19.85 -9.62 19.06
C ALA A 129 19.07 -8.86 17.97
N ASP A 130 19.63 -7.75 17.47
CA ASP A 130 19.05 -6.94 16.39
C ASP A 130 17.59 -6.50 16.63
N ASN A 131 17.23 -6.28 17.89
CA ASN A 131 15.86 -5.99 18.32
C ASN A 131 14.83 -7.05 17.90
N ARG A 132 15.26 -8.31 17.88
CA ARG A 132 14.46 -9.49 17.51
C ARG A 132 14.48 -10.54 18.61
N VAL A 133 13.41 -11.33 18.65
CA VAL A 133 13.33 -12.56 19.43
C VAL A 133 13.00 -13.71 18.48
N ASP A 134 13.71 -14.81 18.67
CA ASP A 134 13.51 -16.01 17.87
C ASP A 134 12.38 -16.86 18.45
N VAL A 135 11.42 -17.25 17.61
CA VAL A 135 10.34 -18.17 17.98
C VAL A 135 10.60 -19.50 17.30
N VAL A 136 10.86 -20.53 18.09
CA VAL A 136 11.14 -21.89 17.64
C VAL A 136 9.92 -22.74 17.92
N ILE A 137 9.31 -23.29 16.87
CA ILE A 137 8.19 -24.23 16.99
C ILE A 137 8.68 -25.62 16.62
N TYR A 138 8.49 -26.57 17.53
CA TYR A 138 8.81 -27.98 17.32
C TYR A 138 7.56 -28.68 16.80
N ALA A 139 7.69 -29.41 15.71
CA ALA A 139 6.60 -30.16 15.11
C ALA A 139 7.14 -31.41 14.42
N VAL A 140 6.29 -32.42 14.31
CA VAL A 140 6.64 -33.69 13.67
C VAL A 140 6.00 -33.76 12.28
N GLU A 141 6.79 -34.11 11.27
CA GLU A 141 6.27 -34.32 9.91
C GLU A 141 5.22 -35.45 9.88
N LYS A 142 4.23 -35.31 9.01
CA LYS A 142 3.14 -36.28 8.81
C LYS A 142 2.36 -36.61 10.10
N SER A 143 2.34 -35.70 11.07
CA SER A 143 1.60 -35.84 12.33
C SER A 143 0.31 -34.99 12.35
N LEU A 144 -0.50 -35.16 13.39
CA LEU A 144 -1.65 -34.30 13.70
C LEU A 144 -1.29 -32.82 13.92
N ASP A 145 0.00 -32.49 14.06
CA ASP A 145 0.45 -31.10 14.14
C ASP A 145 0.05 -30.32 12.88
N SER A 146 0.14 -30.97 11.71
CA SER A 146 -0.32 -30.41 10.42
C SER A 146 -1.77 -29.90 10.50
N TYR A 147 -2.68 -30.71 11.05
CA TYR A 147 -4.08 -30.36 11.27
C TYR A 147 -4.26 -29.21 12.27
N LYS A 148 -3.51 -29.23 13.39
CA LYS A 148 -3.57 -28.17 14.42
C LYS A 148 -3.14 -26.82 13.85
N PHE A 149 -2.06 -26.82 13.08
CA PHE A 149 -1.62 -25.66 12.34
C PHE A 149 -2.77 -25.19 11.43
N ASN A 150 -3.35 -26.05 10.60
CA ASN A 150 -4.39 -25.66 9.61
C ASN A 150 -5.57 -24.97 10.30
N LEU A 151 -6.02 -25.57 11.39
CA LEU A 151 -7.10 -25.03 12.20
C LEU A 151 -6.76 -23.66 12.81
N LEU A 152 -5.51 -23.45 13.25
CA LEU A 152 -5.06 -22.17 13.79
C LEU A 152 -5.07 -21.07 12.71
N HIS A 153 -4.67 -21.42 11.48
CA HIS A 153 -4.67 -20.50 10.34
C HIS A 153 -6.06 -20.02 9.96
N ASN A 154 -7.00 -20.94 9.78
CA ASN A 154 -8.36 -20.61 9.38
C ASN A 154 -9.01 -19.68 10.42
N LYS A 155 -8.77 -19.95 11.71
CA LYS A 155 -9.23 -19.08 12.80
C LYS A 155 -8.56 -17.70 12.77
N GLN A 156 -7.26 -17.63 12.50
CA GLN A 156 -6.53 -16.36 12.46
C GLN A 156 -6.93 -15.50 11.26
N LEU A 157 -7.09 -16.09 10.06
CA LEU A 157 -7.57 -15.40 8.87
C LEU A 157 -8.93 -14.77 9.11
N PHE A 158 -9.86 -15.52 9.69
CA PHE A 158 -11.19 -15.03 10.04
C PHE A 158 -11.13 -13.83 11.00
N ILE A 159 -10.29 -13.90 12.04
CA ILE A 159 -10.10 -12.78 12.99
C ILE A 159 -9.52 -11.56 12.27
N THR A 160 -8.56 -11.73 11.36
CA THR A 160 -7.94 -10.63 10.63
C THR A 160 -8.92 -9.95 9.67
N GLN A 161 -9.72 -10.72 8.93
CA GLN A 161 -10.77 -10.18 8.06
C GLN A 161 -11.82 -9.38 8.85
N LEU A 162 -12.21 -9.88 10.03
CA LEU A 162 -13.11 -9.17 10.93
C LEU A 162 -12.49 -7.87 11.44
N LYS A 163 -11.21 -7.88 11.85
CA LYS A 163 -10.51 -6.68 12.32
C LYS A 163 -10.34 -5.61 11.24
N ASN A 164 -10.14 -6.02 9.99
CA ASN A 164 -9.86 -5.13 8.87
C ASN A 164 -11.13 -4.64 8.16
N GLY A 165 -12.32 -5.09 8.57
CA GLY A 165 -13.60 -4.66 7.98
C GLY A 165 -13.84 -5.15 6.55
N THR A 166 -13.08 -6.13 6.06
CA THR A 166 -13.13 -6.65 4.68
C THR A 166 -14.14 -7.80 4.50
N MET A 167 -15.20 -7.88 5.30
CA MET A 167 -16.22 -8.94 5.24
C MET A 167 -17.20 -8.81 4.05
N GLY A 168 -16.74 -8.30 2.90
CA GLY A 168 -17.59 -8.00 1.73
C GLY A 168 -17.99 -9.22 0.88
N THR A 169 -17.42 -10.39 1.12
CA THR A 169 -17.61 -11.58 0.28
C THR A 169 -17.86 -12.81 1.15
N ARG A 170 -18.83 -13.66 0.74
CA ARG A 170 -19.09 -15.00 1.33
C ARG A 170 -17.99 -16.02 0.99
N THR A 171 -16.78 -15.54 0.73
CA THR A 171 -15.63 -16.31 0.27
C THR A 171 -14.45 -15.83 1.11
N ILE A 172 -13.71 -16.77 1.71
CA ILE A 172 -12.51 -16.44 2.45
C ILE A 172 -11.50 -15.91 1.43
N ASP A 173 -11.23 -14.61 1.50
CA ASP A 173 -10.14 -14.01 0.73
C ASP A 173 -8.82 -14.44 1.38
N GLU A 174 -8.24 -15.52 0.85
CA GLU A 174 -6.88 -15.98 1.14
C GLU A 174 -5.82 -15.08 0.46
N GLY A 175 -6.25 -14.06 -0.29
CA GLY A 175 -5.42 -13.12 -1.02
C GLY A 175 -4.70 -12.11 -0.13
N THR A 176 -3.39 -12.01 -0.34
CA THR A 176 -2.45 -11.12 0.35
C THR A 176 -2.37 -11.36 1.86
N ILE A 177 -1.81 -12.51 2.22
CA ILE A 177 -1.25 -12.77 3.55
C ILE A 177 -0.35 -11.58 3.92
N ASP A 178 -0.82 -10.75 4.86
CA ASP A 178 -0.13 -9.57 5.36
C ASP A 178 1.26 -9.98 5.89
N GLU A 179 2.31 -9.46 5.26
CA GLU A 179 3.71 -9.65 5.66
C GLU A 179 3.94 -9.25 7.13
N LYS A 180 3.07 -8.40 7.71
CA LYS A 180 3.15 -7.98 9.12
C LYS A 180 2.80 -9.07 10.13
N SER A 181 2.12 -10.15 9.71
CA SER A 181 1.70 -11.20 10.65
C SER A 181 2.81 -12.21 10.99
N GLY A 182 3.98 -12.13 10.34
CA GLY A 182 5.18 -12.90 10.71
C GLY A 182 5.04 -14.43 10.64
N MET A 183 3.93 -14.95 10.09
CA MET A 183 3.64 -16.38 9.97
C MET A 183 3.12 -16.70 8.56
N ASN A 184 4.02 -17.13 7.66
CA ASN A 184 3.61 -17.70 6.37
C ASN A 184 3.16 -19.15 6.59
N PHE A 185 1.89 -19.29 6.94
CA PHE A 185 1.29 -20.55 7.37
C PHE A 185 1.33 -21.67 6.31
N SER A 186 1.27 -21.30 5.03
CA SER A 186 1.41 -22.22 3.91
C SER A 186 2.77 -22.93 3.90
N GLU A 187 3.81 -22.29 4.44
CA GLU A 187 5.15 -22.89 4.57
C GLU A 187 5.16 -23.98 5.64
N TYR A 188 4.53 -23.73 6.79
CA TYR A 188 4.35 -24.75 7.84
C TYR A 188 3.60 -25.96 7.31
N MET A 189 2.53 -25.75 6.53
CA MET A 189 1.75 -26.85 5.99
C MET A 189 2.52 -27.69 4.98
N ALA A 190 3.31 -27.06 4.12
CA ALA A 190 4.12 -27.76 3.15
C ALA A 190 5.24 -28.57 3.80
N ILE A 191 5.90 -28.03 4.84
CA ILE A 191 6.92 -28.76 5.62
C ILE A 191 6.27 -29.95 6.34
N LEU A 192 5.15 -29.73 7.03
CA LEU A 192 4.52 -30.78 7.83
C LEU A 192 3.81 -31.87 7.02
N SER A 193 3.29 -31.53 5.84
CA SER A 193 2.73 -32.52 4.92
C SER A 193 3.82 -33.34 4.21
N GLY A 194 5.08 -32.89 4.26
CA GLY A 194 6.18 -33.46 3.49
C GLY A 194 6.03 -33.27 1.97
N ASN A 195 5.05 -32.45 1.54
CA ASN A 195 4.81 -32.14 0.13
C ASN A 195 5.30 -30.72 -0.17
N THR A 196 6.52 -30.64 -0.69
CA THR A 196 7.18 -29.40 -1.09
C THR A 196 6.47 -28.67 -2.23
N ASP A 197 5.62 -29.36 -3.01
CA ASP A 197 4.89 -28.77 -4.12
C ASP A 197 3.92 -27.68 -3.63
N LEU A 198 3.34 -27.82 -2.44
CA LEU A 198 2.47 -26.80 -1.84
C LEU A 198 3.24 -25.52 -1.48
N LEU A 199 4.50 -25.65 -1.05
CA LEU A 199 5.38 -24.51 -0.76
C LEU A 199 5.75 -23.78 -2.05
N GLU A 200 6.15 -24.53 -3.07
CA GLU A 200 6.48 -23.98 -4.38
C GLU A 200 5.27 -23.27 -4.98
N LYS A 201 4.07 -23.84 -4.84
CA LYS A 201 2.82 -23.22 -5.30
C LYS A 201 2.61 -21.86 -4.63
N ALA A 202 2.66 -21.79 -3.31
CA ALA A 202 2.47 -20.53 -2.58
C ALA A 202 3.51 -19.45 -2.99
N LYS A 203 4.76 -19.86 -3.22
CA LYS A 203 5.82 -18.95 -3.70
C LYS A 203 5.56 -18.44 -5.12
N LEU A 204 5.15 -19.32 -6.03
CA LEU A 204 4.81 -18.94 -7.41
C LEU A 204 3.58 -18.04 -7.45
N GLU A 205 2.52 -18.36 -6.69
CA GLU A 205 1.30 -17.54 -6.59
C GLU A 205 1.64 -16.12 -6.12
N LYS A 206 2.46 -15.98 -5.07
CA LYS A 206 2.88 -14.65 -4.59
C LYS A 206 3.58 -13.85 -5.68
N LYS A 207 4.49 -14.47 -6.45
CA LYS A 207 5.19 -13.81 -7.56
C LYS A 207 4.23 -13.41 -8.67
N VAL A 208 3.30 -14.29 -9.05
CA VAL A 208 2.28 -14.01 -10.08
C VAL A 208 1.41 -12.84 -9.65
N VAL A 209 0.88 -12.82 -8.43
CA VAL A 209 0.03 -11.72 -7.92
C VAL A 209 0.79 -10.40 -7.92
N ALA A 210 2.05 -10.39 -7.47
CA ALA A 210 2.87 -9.18 -7.47
C ALA A 210 3.07 -8.62 -8.89
N LEU A 211 3.42 -9.49 -9.84
CA LEU A 211 3.63 -9.12 -11.23
C LEU A 211 2.34 -8.70 -11.95
N GLU A 212 1.20 -9.33 -11.65
CA GLU A 212 -0.10 -8.91 -12.19
C GLU A 212 -0.51 -7.52 -11.69
N SER A 213 -0.27 -7.24 -10.41
CA SER A 213 -0.50 -5.92 -9.83
C SER A 213 0.39 -4.85 -10.50
N GLU A 214 1.67 -5.15 -10.69
CA GLU A 214 2.61 -4.28 -11.42
C GLU A 214 2.14 -4.02 -12.86
N ARG A 215 1.73 -5.06 -13.60
CA ARG A 215 1.20 -4.94 -14.96
C ARG A 215 -0.06 -4.08 -15.03
N LYS A 216 -0.96 -4.23 -14.04
CA LYS A 216 -2.19 -3.44 -13.94
C LYS A 216 -1.88 -1.97 -13.69
N ALA A 217 -0.94 -1.67 -12.79
CA ALA A 217 -0.47 -0.31 -12.55
C ALA A 217 0.13 0.31 -13.83
N PHE A 218 1.05 -0.41 -14.48
CA PHE A 218 1.64 0.02 -15.75
C PHE A 218 0.59 0.33 -16.82
N THR A 219 -0.41 -0.54 -16.98
CA THR A 219 -1.49 -0.35 -17.97
C THR A 219 -2.34 0.88 -17.64
N LYS A 220 -2.64 1.11 -16.36
CA LYS A 220 -3.37 2.31 -15.92
C LYS A 220 -2.56 3.59 -16.20
N ASP A 221 -1.29 3.59 -15.86
CA ASP A 221 -0.41 4.74 -16.07
C ASP A 221 -0.24 5.04 -17.56
N LYS A 222 -0.09 4.00 -18.39
CA LYS A 222 -0.06 4.12 -19.85
C LYS A 222 -1.35 4.75 -20.38
N SER A 223 -2.52 4.28 -19.95
CA SER A 223 -3.82 4.86 -20.37
C SER A 223 -3.96 6.34 -19.96
N ASN A 224 -3.50 6.70 -18.77
CA ASN A 224 -3.50 8.10 -18.32
C ASN A 224 -2.56 8.97 -19.18
N SER A 225 -1.38 8.44 -19.54
CA SER A 225 -0.43 9.13 -20.43
C SER A 225 -0.98 9.31 -21.84
N VAL A 226 -1.73 8.33 -22.36
CA VAL A 226 -2.43 8.46 -23.66
C VAL A 226 -3.43 9.62 -23.62
N TRP A 227 -4.24 9.71 -22.56
CA TRP A 227 -5.20 10.81 -22.39
C TRP A 227 -4.50 12.17 -22.34
N LYS A 228 -3.46 12.29 -21.52
CA LYS A 228 -2.66 13.53 -21.42
C LYS A 228 -1.99 13.90 -22.74
N LEU A 229 -1.45 12.92 -23.47
CA LEU A 229 -0.84 13.14 -24.77
C LEU A 229 -1.86 13.73 -25.76
N HIS A 230 -3.07 13.16 -25.79
CA HIS A 230 -4.14 13.65 -26.65
C HIS A 230 -4.60 15.07 -26.26
N GLU A 231 -4.79 15.34 -24.97
CA GLU A 231 -5.12 16.70 -24.50
C GLU A 231 -4.03 17.73 -24.81
N ASN A 232 -2.77 17.40 -24.53
CA ASN A 232 -1.65 18.30 -24.78
C ASN A 232 -1.49 18.59 -26.26
N THR A 233 -1.62 17.56 -27.12
CA THR A 233 -1.54 17.72 -28.58
C THR A 233 -2.69 18.60 -29.08
N ARG A 234 -3.92 18.32 -28.65
CA ARG A 234 -5.09 19.14 -29.02
C ARG A 234 -4.96 20.59 -28.57
N THR A 235 -4.42 20.81 -27.36
CA THR A 235 -4.20 22.15 -26.82
C THR A 235 -3.12 22.88 -27.60
N LEU A 236 -2.02 22.21 -27.96
CA LEU A 236 -0.95 22.77 -28.78
C LEU A 236 -1.46 23.19 -30.16
N ASP A 237 -2.23 22.32 -30.83
CA ASP A 237 -2.84 22.61 -32.13
C ASP A 237 -3.80 23.81 -32.03
N HIS A 238 -4.66 23.82 -31.01
CA HIS A 238 -5.57 24.94 -30.77
C HIS A 238 -4.81 26.26 -30.52
N ASN A 239 -3.78 26.24 -29.68
CA ASN A 239 -2.96 27.41 -29.40
C ASN A 239 -2.27 27.92 -30.67
N ASN A 240 -1.76 27.03 -31.52
CA ASN A 240 -1.15 27.39 -32.80
C ASN A 240 -2.14 28.04 -33.75
N GLU A 241 -3.39 27.55 -33.84
CA GLU A 241 -4.45 28.19 -34.61
C GLU A 241 -4.76 29.61 -34.10
N ILE A 242 -4.87 29.77 -32.78
CA ILE A 242 -5.14 31.07 -32.14
C ILE A 242 -3.98 32.04 -32.39
N ILE A 243 -2.73 31.60 -32.21
CA ILE A 243 -1.53 32.40 -32.51
C ILE A 243 -1.52 32.86 -33.98
N ALA A 244 -1.86 31.98 -34.92
CA ALA A 244 -1.90 32.33 -36.35
C ALA A 244 -2.96 33.41 -36.65
N ARG A 245 -4.16 33.30 -36.07
CA ARG A 245 -5.22 34.32 -36.19
C ARG A 245 -4.78 35.65 -35.57
N MET A 246 -4.23 35.63 -34.36
CA MET A 246 -3.73 36.83 -33.69
C MET A 246 -2.58 37.50 -34.45
N THR A 247 -1.68 36.71 -35.03
CA THR A 247 -0.56 37.23 -35.84
C THR A 247 -1.08 37.93 -37.09
N THR A 248 -2.11 37.37 -37.72
CA THR A 248 -2.79 37.98 -38.88
C THR A 248 -3.45 39.31 -38.48
N ASP A 249 -4.18 39.33 -37.37
CA ASP A 249 -4.82 40.56 -36.85
C ASP A 249 -3.78 41.63 -36.49
N TRP A 250 -2.66 41.24 -35.88
CA TRP A 250 -1.57 42.17 -35.54
C TRP A 250 -0.94 42.80 -36.78
N SER A 251 -0.69 42.00 -37.81
CA SER A 251 -0.20 42.49 -39.11
C SER A 251 -1.20 43.45 -39.75
N LEU A 252 -2.49 43.10 -39.69
CA LEU A 252 -3.57 43.94 -40.22
C LEU A 252 -3.65 45.28 -39.49
N PHE A 253 -3.59 45.27 -38.16
CA PHE A 253 -3.57 46.47 -37.34
C PHE A 253 -2.37 47.36 -37.68
N ASN A 254 -1.16 46.79 -37.73
CA ASN A 254 0.05 47.55 -38.07
C ASN A 254 0.02 48.13 -39.50
N SER A 255 -0.66 47.48 -40.44
CA SER A 255 -0.82 48.01 -41.80
C SER A 255 -1.77 49.21 -41.90
N ARG A 256 -2.65 49.39 -40.90
CA ARG A 256 -3.73 50.40 -40.90
C ARG A 256 -3.52 51.52 -39.88
N VAL A 257 -2.70 51.29 -38.86
CA VAL A 257 -2.47 52.25 -37.78
C VAL A 257 -1.86 53.53 -38.33
N GLN A 258 -2.37 54.66 -37.85
CA GLN A 258 -1.89 55.98 -38.21
C GLN A 258 -1.10 56.55 -37.05
N VAL A 259 -0.01 57.26 -37.35
CA VAL A 259 0.83 57.91 -36.34
C VAL A 259 0.86 59.42 -36.59
N ASP A 260 0.98 60.19 -35.52
CA ASP A 260 1.20 61.64 -35.60
C ASP A 260 2.67 61.98 -35.92
N THR A 261 2.98 63.27 -36.00
CA THR A 261 4.34 63.78 -36.26
C THR A 261 5.37 63.43 -35.17
N GLU A 262 4.90 63.05 -33.98
CA GLU A 262 5.73 62.65 -32.84
C GLU A 262 5.85 61.11 -32.73
N GLY A 263 5.20 60.37 -33.62
CA GLY A 263 5.19 58.91 -33.62
C GLY A 263 4.14 58.28 -32.69
N ASN A 264 3.26 59.07 -32.08
CA ASN A 264 2.16 58.54 -31.27
C ASN A 264 1.07 57.96 -32.16
N LYS A 265 0.55 56.79 -31.80
CA LYS A 265 -0.57 56.19 -32.53
C LYS A 265 -1.84 57.00 -32.31
N LEU A 266 -2.50 57.33 -33.42
CA LEU A 266 -3.77 58.00 -33.40
C LEU A 266 -4.89 57.03 -32.98
N ASN A 267 -6.01 57.58 -32.52
CA ASN A 267 -7.19 56.80 -32.14
C ASN A 267 -8.43 57.30 -32.91
N PRO A 268 -8.54 57.00 -34.22
CA PRO A 268 -9.68 57.40 -35.05
C PRO A 268 -10.87 56.46 -34.82
N ILE A 269 -11.28 56.30 -33.56
CA ILE A 269 -12.42 55.50 -33.17
C ILE A 269 -13.72 56.11 -33.70
N ARG A 270 -14.61 55.26 -34.22
CA ARG A 270 -15.94 55.64 -34.66
C ARG A 270 -16.95 54.83 -33.89
N LEU A 271 -17.86 55.50 -33.18
CA LEU A 271 -18.94 54.88 -32.43
C LEU A 271 -20.28 55.23 -33.07
N ASP A 272 -21.22 54.30 -33.03
CA ASP A 272 -22.56 54.51 -33.54
C ASP A 272 -23.25 55.65 -32.77
N GLY A 273 -23.66 56.69 -33.50
CA GLY A 273 -24.33 57.87 -32.94
C GLY A 273 -23.41 58.96 -32.39
N VAL A 274 -22.08 58.88 -32.58
CA VAL A 274 -21.13 59.95 -32.22
C VAL A 274 -20.47 60.51 -33.48
N GLN A 275 -20.49 61.83 -33.65
CA GLN A 275 -19.76 62.51 -34.72
C GLN A 275 -18.46 63.14 -34.21
N GLY A 276 -17.37 62.94 -34.95
CA GLY A 276 -16.05 63.51 -34.64
C GLY A 276 -15.16 62.63 -33.77
N SER A 277 -14.03 63.19 -33.35
CA SER A 277 -12.94 62.49 -32.66
C SER A 277 -12.69 63.03 -31.24
N ASP A 278 -13.66 63.73 -30.65
CA ASP A 278 -13.55 64.26 -29.30
C ASP A 278 -13.63 63.15 -28.25
N PHE A 279 -12.56 62.96 -27.49
CA PHE A 279 -12.46 61.93 -26.45
C PHE A 279 -13.52 62.09 -25.36
N LYS A 280 -14.03 63.30 -25.11
CA LYS A 280 -15.11 63.52 -24.12
C LYS A 280 -16.43 62.94 -24.62
N ALA A 281 -16.79 63.19 -25.88
CA ALA A 281 -18.01 62.65 -26.49
C ALA A 281 -17.95 61.12 -26.61
N ILE A 282 -16.80 60.58 -27.05
CA ILE A 282 -16.57 59.13 -27.14
C ILE A 282 -16.66 58.47 -25.76
N GLY A 283 -15.96 59.01 -24.76
CA GLY A 283 -15.98 58.48 -23.40
C GLY A 283 -17.37 58.51 -22.77
N ALA A 284 -18.11 59.62 -22.96
CA ALA A 284 -19.49 59.73 -22.52
C ALA A 284 -20.40 58.69 -23.18
N LYS A 285 -20.25 58.44 -24.48
CA LYS A 285 -21.03 57.41 -25.17
C LYS A 285 -20.69 56.00 -24.69
N LEU A 286 -19.41 55.70 -24.46
CA LEU A 286 -19.00 54.39 -23.93
C LEU A 286 -19.53 54.16 -22.52
N GLN A 287 -19.58 55.21 -21.68
CA GLN A 287 -20.18 55.13 -20.36
C GLN A 287 -21.70 54.91 -20.45
N GLU A 288 -22.40 55.64 -21.33
CA GLU A 288 -23.82 55.42 -21.61
C GLU A 288 -24.09 53.96 -22.04
N ILE A 289 -23.29 53.41 -22.96
CA ILE A 289 -23.40 52.01 -23.39
C ILE A 289 -23.11 51.06 -22.23
N ASN A 290 -22.09 51.35 -21.41
CA ASN A 290 -21.74 50.53 -20.26
C ASN A 290 -22.88 50.45 -19.23
N ASP A 291 -23.66 51.52 -19.09
CA ASP A 291 -24.73 51.60 -18.09
C ASP A 291 -26.08 51.09 -18.64
N THR A 292 -26.31 51.19 -19.95
CA THR A 292 -27.62 50.89 -20.56
C THR A 292 -27.68 49.61 -21.38
N ALA A 293 -26.54 49.07 -21.86
CA ALA A 293 -26.54 47.90 -22.72
C ALA A 293 -27.03 46.64 -21.97
N ASN A 294 -27.95 45.91 -22.61
CA ASN A 294 -28.38 44.59 -22.19
C ASN A 294 -28.47 43.68 -23.42
N THR A 295 -27.35 43.03 -23.73
CA THR A 295 -27.17 42.20 -24.92
C THR A 295 -27.66 40.76 -24.76
N GLN A 296 -28.17 40.39 -23.58
CA GLN A 296 -28.60 39.01 -23.28
C GLN A 296 -27.52 37.94 -23.54
N GLY A 297 -26.24 38.31 -23.39
CA GLY A 297 -25.09 37.43 -23.58
C GLY A 297 -24.54 37.39 -25.01
N GLU A 298 -25.19 38.06 -25.96
CA GLU A 298 -24.73 38.18 -27.34
C GLU A 298 -23.71 39.32 -27.51
N TYR A 299 -22.96 39.30 -28.62
CA TYR A 299 -22.06 40.37 -28.98
C TYR A 299 -22.75 41.38 -29.90
N ASN A 300 -22.90 42.62 -29.44
CA ASN A 300 -23.46 43.71 -30.24
C ASN A 300 -22.36 44.64 -30.73
N VAL A 301 -22.40 44.98 -32.02
CA VAL A 301 -21.49 45.97 -32.62
C VAL A 301 -21.88 47.37 -32.17
N ILE A 302 -20.89 48.18 -31.79
CA ILE A 302 -21.07 49.56 -31.30
C ILE A 302 -20.20 50.58 -32.05
N GLY A 303 -19.39 50.12 -33.00
CA GLY A 303 -18.48 50.98 -33.74
C GLY A 303 -17.35 50.23 -34.44
N GLU A 304 -16.36 50.99 -34.92
CA GLU A 304 -15.16 50.49 -35.58
C GLU A 304 -13.89 51.25 -35.15
N LEU A 305 -12.76 50.55 -35.18
CA LEU A 305 -11.42 51.14 -35.08
C LEU A 305 -10.47 50.39 -36.02
N TYR A 306 -9.84 51.10 -36.95
CA TYR A 306 -8.92 50.51 -37.95
C TYR A 306 -9.51 49.31 -38.73
N GLY A 307 -10.82 49.34 -38.98
CA GLY A 307 -11.55 48.27 -39.66
C GLY A 307 -11.77 47.00 -38.81
N PHE A 308 -11.51 47.06 -37.50
CA PHE A 308 -11.97 46.07 -36.53
C PHE A 308 -13.29 46.54 -35.92
N LYS A 309 -14.24 45.61 -35.74
CA LYS A 309 -15.52 45.92 -35.10
C LYS A 309 -15.33 46.03 -33.60
N LEU A 310 -15.98 47.03 -33.00
CA LEU A 310 -16.04 47.22 -31.56
C LEU A 310 -17.32 46.58 -31.05
N LEU A 311 -17.20 45.76 -30.01
CA LEU A 311 -18.31 44.97 -29.48
C LEU A 311 -18.56 45.29 -28.01
N VAL A 312 -19.82 45.17 -27.59
CA VAL A 312 -20.23 45.07 -26.19
C VAL A 312 -20.96 43.74 -25.97
N LYS A 313 -20.73 43.13 -24.81
CA LYS A 313 -21.47 41.95 -24.32
C LYS A 313 -21.78 42.12 -22.84
N THR A 314 -22.99 41.73 -22.46
CA THR A 314 -23.51 41.78 -21.09
C THR A 314 -23.33 40.40 -20.50
N GLU A 315 -22.47 40.31 -19.49
CA GLU A 315 -22.25 39.09 -18.73
C GLU A 315 -23.07 39.15 -17.45
N ALA A 316 -23.97 38.18 -17.29
CA ALA A 316 -24.68 37.95 -16.05
C ALA A 316 -23.88 36.98 -15.18
N SER A 317 -23.64 37.36 -13.94
CA SER A 317 -23.02 36.51 -12.92
C SER A 317 -23.84 36.57 -11.64
N MET A 318 -23.89 35.45 -10.93
CA MET A 318 -24.57 35.36 -9.65
C MET A 318 -23.51 35.33 -8.55
N LYS A 319 -23.53 36.33 -7.67
CA LYS A 319 -22.63 36.38 -6.51
C LYS A 319 -23.47 36.62 -5.26
N GLU A 320 -23.36 35.73 -4.27
CA GLU A 320 -24.08 35.82 -2.99
C GLU A 320 -25.62 35.91 -3.14
N GLY A 321 -26.19 35.29 -4.19
CA GLY A 321 -27.64 35.28 -4.43
C GLY A 321 -28.19 36.55 -5.09
N PHE A 322 -27.33 37.49 -5.51
CA PHE A 322 -27.72 38.65 -6.29
C PHE A 322 -27.26 38.52 -7.75
N ASP A 323 -28.13 38.93 -8.67
CA ASP A 323 -27.82 39.03 -10.10
C ASP A 323 -26.98 40.27 -10.38
N PHE A 324 -25.73 40.06 -10.79
CA PHE A 324 -24.84 41.11 -11.26
C PHE A 324 -24.73 41.06 -12.78
N LYS A 325 -25.09 42.16 -13.44
CA LYS A 325 -24.87 42.36 -14.88
C LYS A 325 -23.71 43.32 -15.08
N GLN A 326 -22.74 42.91 -15.88
CA GLN A 326 -21.60 43.76 -16.26
C GLN A 326 -21.42 43.77 -17.77
N ASN A 327 -21.23 44.95 -18.32
CA ASN A 327 -20.91 45.11 -19.74
C ASN A 327 -19.40 45.00 -19.96
N ARG A 328 -19.03 44.19 -20.93
CA ARG A 328 -17.66 43.91 -21.35
C ARG A 328 -17.46 44.35 -22.77
N PHE A 329 -16.35 45.03 -23.03
CA PHE A 329 -16.03 45.60 -24.33
C PHE A 329 -14.88 44.86 -25.01
N PHE A 330 -15.04 44.63 -26.31
CA PHE A 330 -14.11 43.85 -27.11
C PHE A 330 -13.81 44.48 -28.47
N VAL A 331 -12.68 44.11 -29.05
CA VAL A 331 -12.34 44.34 -30.45
C VAL A 331 -12.38 43.00 -31.17
N GLU A 332 -13.13 42.92 -32.27
CA GLU A 332 -13.30 41.70 -33.06
C GLU A 332 -12.33 41.63 -34.24
N GLY A 333 -11.45 40.63 -34.22
CA GLY A 333 -10.68 40.13 -35.37
C GLY A 333 -10.86 38.62 -35.51
N GLY A 334 -9.81 37.90 -35.93
CA GLY A 334 -9.73 36.44 -35.81
C GLY A 334 -9.78 35.93 -34.36
N TYR A 335 -9.62 36.82 -33.38
CA TYR A 335 -9.88 36.62 -31.95
C TYR A 335 -10.63 37.84 -31.36
N LYS A 336 -11.17 37.71 -30.13
CA LYS A 336 -11.83 38.82 -29.41
C LYS A 336 -10.90 39.40 -28.35
N TYR A 337 -10.37 40.58 -28.61
CA TYR A 337 -9.42 41.26 -27.73
C TYR A 337 -10.13 42.16 -26.73
N SER A 338 -9.63 42.24 -25.50
CA SER A 338 -10.13 43.18 -24.50
C SER A 338 -8.99 43.79 -23.70
N TYR A 339 -9.22 44.98 -23.17
CA TYR A 339 -8.35 45.65 -22.21
C TYR A 339 -9.03 45.68 -20.85
N ASN A 340 -8.27 45.55 -19.76
CA ASN A 340 -8.80 45.50 -18.39
C ASN A 340 -9.97 44.49 -18.21
N ASN A 341 -9.83 43.29 -18.79
CA ASN A 341 -10.88 42.26 -18.85
C ASN A 341 -12.18 42.74 -19.50
N GLY A 342 -12.14 43.75 -20.36
CA GLY A 342 -13.31 44.36 -21.00
C GLY A 342 -14.04 45.39 -20.15
N ASN A 343 -13.54 45.74 -18.96
CA ASN A 343 -14.13 46.81 -18.15
C ASN A 343 -13.77 48.19 -18.73
N MET A 344 -14.76 49.05 -18.89
CA MET A 344 -14.54 50.44 -19.29
C MET A 344 -14.05 51.28 -18.11
N ALA A 345 -13.15 52.24 -18.38
CA ALA A 345 -12.70 53.20 -17.38
C ALA A 345 -13.72 54.34 -17.22
N ALA A 346 -13.82 54.92 -16.01
CA ALA A 346 -14.69 56.07 -15.76
C ALA A 346 -14.12 57.38 -16.36
N ASP A 347 -12.79 57.47 -16.52
CA ASP A 347 -12.15 58.61 -17.16
C ASP A 347 -12.41 58.59 -18.68
N PRO A 348 -12.99 59.65 -19.28
CA PRO A 348 -13.35 59.66 -20.70
C PRO A 348 -12.16 59.44 -21.65
N LYS A 349 -10.98 59.94 -21.29
CA LYS A 349 -9.78 59.79 -22.12
C LYS A 349 -9.32 58.33 -22.10
N LEU A 350 -9.22 57.71 -20.93
CA LEU A 350 -8.86 56.29 -20.81
C LEU A 350 -9.90 55.37 -21.45
N ALA A 351 -11.20 55.68 -21.30
CA ALA A 351 -12.29 54.95 -21.95
C ALA A 351 -12.15 54.97 -23.48
N SER A 352 -11.86 56.15 -24.06
CA SER A 352 -11.67 56.29 -25.51
C SER A 352 -10.49 55.45 -26.04
N LEU A 353 -9.44 55.27 -25.23
CA LEU A 353 -8.24 54.50 -25.58
C LEU A 353 -8.38 52.98 -25.35
N ASN A 354 -9.48 52.52 -24.74
CA ASN A 354 -9.64 51.13 -24.31
C ASN A 354 -9.44 50.11 -25.46
N PHE A 355 -10.02 50.38 -26.63
CA PHE A 355 -9.94 49.47 -27.78
C PHE A 355 -8.57 49.51 -28.47
N LEU A 356 -7.94 50.69 -28.54
CA LEU A 356 -6.56 50.81 -29.02
C LEU A 356 -5.62 50.01 -28.13
N ASN A 357 -5.73 50.18 -26.80
CA ASN A 357 -4.96 49.42 -25.82
C ASN A 357 -5.22 47.90 -25.90
N ALA A 358 -6.44 47.49 -26.25
CA ALA A 358 -6.76 46.07 -26.46
C ALA A 358 -6.01 45.49 -27.67
N LEU A 359 -5.96 46.22 -28.79
CA LEU A 359 -5.20 45.85 -29.99
C LEU A 359 -3.69 45.85 -29.73
N GLU A 360 -3.17 46.81 -28.96
CA GLU A 360 -1.74 46.85 -28.60
C GLU A 360 -1.28 45.69 -27.72
N ARG A 361 -2.21 44.99 -27.06
CA ARG A 361 -1.91 43.81 -26.25
C ARG A 361 -1.82 42.50 -27.06
N ILE A 362 -2.14 42.51 -28.35
CA ILE A 362 -2.06 41.30 -29.19
C ILE A 362 -0.69 40.61 -29.10
N PRO A 363 0.47 41.30 -29.20
CA PRO A 363 1.78 40.66 -29.06
C PRO A 363 1.95 39.94 -27.72
N LYS A 364 1.49 40.56 -26.63
CA LYS A 364 1.55 39.96 -25.29
C LYS A 364 0.70 38.69 -25.20
N TYR A 365 -0.47 38.65 -25.84
CA TYR A 365 -1.28 37.43 -25.88
C TYR A 365 -0.59 36.34 -26.70
N ILE A 366 0.00 36.67 -27.85
CA ILE A 366 0.78 35.72 -28.66
C ILE A 366 1.91 35.12 -27.82
N ASP A 367 2.68 35.95 -27.10
CA ASP A 367 3.79 35.48 -26.28
C ASP A 367 3.33 34.57 -25.13
N GLN A 368 2.17 34.85 -24.52
CA GLN A 368 1.57 33.98 -23.50
C GLN A 368 1.25 32.58 -24.05
N TYR A 369 0.63 32.49 -25.22
CA TYR A 369 0.34 31.21 -25.86
C TYR A 369 1.62 30.50 -26.31
N LYS A 370 2.61 31.22 -26.84
CA LYS A 370 3.92 30.64 -27.18
C LYS A 370 4.63 30.06 -25.96
N THR A 371 4.65 30.77 -24.84
CA THR A 371 5.23 30.29 -23.58
C THR A 371 4.51 29.02 -23.10
N SER A 372 3.18 28.97 -23.24
CA SER A 372 2.41 27.75 -22.95
C SER A 372 2.79 26.60 -23.88
N ASN A 373 2.98 26.87 -25.18
CA ASN A 373 3.38 25.87 -26.16
C ASN A 373 4.77 25.30 -25.89
N GLU A 374 5.74 26.10 -25.43
CA GLU A 374 7.08 25.61 -25.04
C GLU A 374 7.02 24.54 -23.92
N SER A 375 6.03 24.60 -23.03
CA SER A 375 5.82 23.53 -22.05
C SER A 375 5.24 22.28 -22.71
N LEU A 376 4.20 22.44 -23.54
CA LEU A 376 3.54 21.34 -24.23
C LEU A 376 4.48 20.60 -25.17
N GLU A 377 5.32 21.32 -25.92
CA GLU A 377 6.32 20.77 -26.84
C GLU A 377 7.42 19.98 -26.12
N ARG A 378 7.72 20.32 -24.86
CA ARG A 378 8.64 19.53 -24.02
C ARG A 378 7.96 18.27 -23.46
N ASP A 379 6.70 18.36 -23.08
CA ASP A 379 5.98 17.26 -22.43
C ASP A 379 5.51 16.18 -23.42
N ILE A 380 5.13 16.56 -24.64
CA ILE A 380 4.60 15.65 -25.67
C ILE A 380 5.57 14.50 -26.00
N PRO A 381 6.87 14.73 -26.29
CA PRO A 381 7.82 13.65 -26.56
C PRO A 381 7.98 12.67 -25.40
N ILE A 382 8.00 13.18 -24.16
CA ILE A 382 8.11 12.36 -22.96
C ILE A 382 6.88 11.45 -22.82
N LEU A 383 5.69 12.00 -23.05
CA LEU A 383 4.45 11.24 -23.04
C LEU A 383 4.41 10.19 -24.16
N GLN A 384 4.90 10.52 -25.36
CA GLN A 384 5.01 9.59 -26.48
C GLN A 384 5.93 8.41 -26.14
N ASP A 385 7.09 8.64 -25.52
CA ASP A 385 8.01 7.58 -25.10
C ASP A 385 7.35 6.63 -24.09
N VAL A 386 6.62 7.18 -23.12
CA VAL A 386 5.88 6.37 -22.13
C VAL A 386 4.78 5.54 -22.79
N VAL A 387 4.03 6.13 -23.73
CA VAL A 387 2.96 5.43 -24.47
C VAL A 387 3.52 4.34 -25.37
N ASN A 388 4.68 4.55 -25.98
CA ASN A 388 5.34 3.54 -26.81
C ASN A 388 6.02 2.44 -25.98
N GLY A 389 6.24 2.69 -24.69
CA GLY A 389 6.76 1.70 -23.75
C GLY A 389 5.88 0.45 -23.63
N THR A 390 6.54 -0.69 -23.45
CA THR A 390 5.92 -1.99 -23.14
C THR A 390 6.37 -2.47 -21.77
N TRP A 391 5.50 -3.19 -21.07
CA TRP A 391 5.87 -3.77 -19.79
C TRP A 391 6.87 -4.92 -19.98
N ARG A 392 8.07 -4.78 -19.40
CA ARG A 392 9.23 -5.64 -19.71
C ARG A 392 9.10 -7.09 -19.20
N LYS A 393 8.23 -7.34 -18.22
CA LYS A 393 8.09 -8.64 -17.53
C LYS A 393 6.93 -9.49 -18.05
N GLU A 394 6.38 -9.18 -19.23
CA GLU A 394 5.26 -9.95 -19.80
C GLU A 394 5.62 -11.43 -20.01
N THR A 395 6.84 -11.71 -20.49
CA THR A 395 7.34 -13.07 -20.70
C THR A 395 7.57 -13.82 -19.39
N GLU A 396 8.12 -13.14 -18.38
CA GLU A 396 8.31 -13.68 -17.03
C GLU A 396 6.98 -14.06 -16.40
N LEU A 397 5.99 -13.16 -16.43
CA LEU A 397 4.65 -13.41 -15.92
C LEU A 397 3.99 -14.62 -16.61
N LYS A 398 4.11 -14.71 -17.94
CA LYS A 398 3.57 -15.83 -18.71
C LYS A 398 4.21 -17.16 -18.31
N THR A 399 5.53 -17.16 -18.10
CA THR A 399 6.28 -18.34 -17.69
C THR A 399 5.85 -18.80 -16.30
N LEU A 400 5.83 -17.89 -15.32
CA LEU A 400 5.41 -18.18 -13.95
C LEU A 400 3.98 -18.69 -13.86
N LYS A 401 3.05 -18.16 -14.67
CA LYS A 401 1.68 -18.69 -14.75
C LYS A 401 1.64 -20.13 -15.28
N SER A 402 2.42 -20.43 -16.31
CA SER A 402 2.51 -21.77 -16.87
C SER A 402 3.10 -22.77 -15.87
N GLU A 403 4.14 -22.36 -15.15
CA GLU A 403 4.74 -23.16 -14.07
C GLU A 403 3.73 -23.40 -12.95
N LEU A 404 3.00 -22.36 -12.52
CA LEU A 404 1.96 -22.46 -11.50
C LEU A 404 0.88 -23.47 -11.90
N SER A 405 0.31 -23.37 -13.11
CA SER A 405 -0.70 -24.32 -13.58
C SER A 405 -0.19 -25.76 -13.68
N SER A 406 1.08 -25.94 -14.05
CA SER A 406 1.70 -27.27 -14.10
C SER A 406 1.85 -27.87 -12.70
N LEU A 407 2.26 -27.04 -11.74
CA LEU A 407 2.42 -27.41 -10.34
C LEU A 407 1.07 -27.72 -9.67
N GLU A 408 0.03 -26.94 -9.96
CA GLU A 408 -1.34 -27.22 -9.49
C GLU A 408 -1.85 -28.57 -9.99
N ARG A 409 -1.61 -28.90 -11.26
CA ARG A 409 -1.96 -30.21 -11.81
C ARG A 409 -1.19 -31.34 -11.12
N LYS A 410 0.10 -31.14 -10.84
CA LYS A 410 0.93 -32.11 -10.10
C LYS A 410 0.39 -32.35 -8.70
N ILE A 411 0.06 -31.28 -7.97
CA ILE A 411 -0.54 -31.34 -6.63
C ILE A 411 -1.86 -32.12 -6.68
N GLN A 412 -2.75 -31.79 -7.62
CA GLN A 412 -4.04 -32.46 -7.75
C GLN A 412 -3.91 -33.97 -8.00
N LEU A 413 -2.94 -34.39 -8.83
CA LEU A 413 -2.65 -35.79 -9.08
C LEU A 413 -2.08 -36.49 -7.82
N SER A 414 -1.19 -35.82 -7.09
CA SER A 414 -0.61 -36.36 -5.84
C SER A 414 -1.66 -36.56 -4.72
N LEU A 415 -2.61 -35.64 -4.60
CA LEU A 415 -3.70 -35.72 -3.64
C LEU A 415 -4.65 -36.88 -3.98
N LYS A 416 -5.03 -37.02 -5.26
CA LYS A 416 -5.84 -38.16 -5.73
C LYS A 416 -5.16 -39.51 -5.52
N ALA A 417 -3.85 -39.60 -5.74
CA ALA A 417 -3.10 -40.85 -5.50
C ALA A 417 -3.08 -41.24 -4.01
N SER A 418 -3.01 -40.25 -3.11
CA SER A 418 -3.03 -40.47 -1.66
C SER A 418 -4.40 -40.94 -1.15
N GLU A 419 -5.50 -40.45 -1.74
CA GLU A 419 -6.87 -40.89 -1.42
C GLU A 419 -7.14 -42.35 -1.82
N VAL A 420 -6.58 -42.80 -2.95
CA VAL A 420 -6.72 -44.18 -3.44
C VAL A 420 -5.91 -45.19 -2.61
N GLY A 421 -4.78 -44.77 -2.05
CA GLY A 421 -3.98 -45.62 -1.13
C GLY A 421 -4.66 -45.86 0.21
N GLN A 422 -5.32 -44.84 0.79
CA GLN A 422 -6.03 -44.96 2.07
C GLN A 422 -7.32 -45.80 1.99
N THR A 423 -7.91 -45.94 0.80
CA THR A 423 -9.09 -46.80 0.61
C THR A 423 -8.74 -48.27 0.47
N GLN A 424 -7.50 -48.62 0.07
CA GLN A 424 -7.07 -50.02 -0.05
C GLN A 424 -6.52 -50.61 1.26
N GLU A 425 -5.96 -49.81 2.16
CA GLU A 425 -5.49 -50.30 3.48
C GLU A 425 -6.62 -50.57 4.48
N ASN A 426 -7.80 -49.96 4.31
CA ASN A 426 -8.95 -50.18 5.19
C ASN A 426 -9.81 -51.40 4.81
N ASP A 427 -9.52 -52.10 3.71
CA ASP A 427 -10.36 -53.18 3.17
C ASP A 427 -9.73 -54.59 3.26
N GLN A 428 -8.64 -54.76 4.03
CA GLN A 428 -7.98 -56.07 4.25
C GLN A 428 -7.94 -56.54 5.71
N GLY A 429 -8.84 -56.08 6.58
CA GLY A 429 -8.74 -56.34 8.01
C GLY A 429 -10.02 -56.67 8.77
N VAL A 430 -11.01 -57.38 8.22
CA VAL A 430 -12.10 -57.96 9.04
C VAL A 430 -12.57 -59.30 8.48
N ASN A 431 -12.09 -60.40 9.06
CA ASN A 431 -12.84 -61.66 9.19
C ASN A 431 -12.19 -62.57 10.23
N GLY A 432 -12.96 -62.93 11.27
CA GLY A 432 -12.77 -64.18 12.02
C GLY A 432 -12.33 -64.11 13.48
N ASP A 433 -13.33 -64.07 14.37
CA ASP A 433 -13.53 -64.92 15.56
C ASP A 433 -12.66 -64.85 16.85
N ASP A 434 -13.36 -65.10 17.95
CA ASP A 434 -13.00 -65.06 19.38
C ASP A 434 -11.73 -65.83 19.81
N THR A 435 -10.99 -65.29 20.80
CA THR A 435 -10.65 -65.96 22.09
C THR A 435 -9.69 -65.14 22.98
N PHE A 436 -9.89 -65.24 24.30
CA PHE A 436 -9.08 -64.63 25.38
C PHE A 436 -7.62 -65.12 25.43
N GLN A 437 -6.65 -64.23 25.68
CA GLN A 437 -5.52 -64.48 26.61
C GLN A 437 -4.69 -63.22 26.93
N HIS A 438 -4.36 -63.06 28.22
CA HIS A 438 -3.39 -62.10 28.76
C HIS A 438 -1.95 -62.46 28.38
N VAL A 439 -1.14 -61.51 27.87
CA VAL A 439 0.32 -61.40 28.13
C VAL A 439 0.78 -59.94 27.97
N ASN A 440 1.65 -59.47 28.89
CA ASN A 440 2.28 -58.14 28.92
C ASN A 440 3.71 -58.20 28.32
N PRO A 441 4.46 -57.08 28.22
CA PRO A 441 5.01 -56.51 26.99
C PRO A 441 6.43 -56.95 26.66
N SER A 442 6.83 -56.90 25.38
CA SER A 442 8.23 -56.70 24.92
C SER A 442 8.27 -56.65 23.39
N GLN A 443 8.48 -55.46 22.81
CA GLN A 443 9.33 -55.28 21.63
C GLN A 443 9.45 -53.79 21.32
N GLU A 444 10.68 -53.29 21.38
CA GLU A 444 11.08 -51.95 20.95
C GLU A 444 10.80 -51.77 19.46
N ILE A 445 9.94 -50.80 19.12
CA ILE A 445 9.86 -50.26 17.77
C ILE A 445 10.75 -49.02 17.75
N THR A 446 11.95 -49.17 17.18
CA THR A 446 12.83 -48.05 16.84
C THR A 446 12.22 -47.27 15.68
N THR A 447 11.58 -46.14 15.97
CA THR A 447 11.19 -45.15 14.96
C THR A 447 12.26 -44.06 14.88
N ASN A 448 12.90 -43.95 13.72
CA ASN A 448 13.85 -42.89 13.41
C ASN A 448 13.06 -41.61 13.10
N THR A 449 12.64 -40.90 14.15
CA THR A 449 11.89 -39.63 14.02
C THR A 449 12.87 -38.49 13.83
N GLN A 450 13.00 -37.96 12.61
CA GLN A 450 13.67 -36.68 12.39
C GLN A 450 12.75 -35.56 12.89
N SER A 451 13.23 -34.80 13.87
CA SER A 451 12.56 -33.62 14.41
C SER A 451 13.12 -32.39 13.72
N PHE A 452 12.24 -31.56 13.16
CA PHE A 452 12.61 -30.29 12.54
C PHE A 452 12.14 -29.12 13.41
N SER A 453 12.86 -28.01 13.31
CA SER A 453 12.62 -26.79 14.07
C SER A 453 12.52 -25.61 13.11
N ILE A 454 11.39 -24.93 13.11
CA ILE A 454 11.18 -23.72 12.29
C ILE A 454 11.45 -22.51 13.17
N THR A 455 12.36 -21.63 12.71
CA THR A 455 12.74 -20.40 13.43
C THR A 455 12.14 -19.20 12.72
N ASN A 456 11.23 -18.49 13.38
CA ASN A 456 10.71 -17.20 12.91
C ASN A 456 11.30 -16.05 13.72
N HIS A 457 11.70 -14.98 13.04
CA HIS A 457 12.20 -13.75 13.66
C HIS A 457 11.06 -12.75 13.85
N SER A 458 10.74 -12.40 15.11
CA SER A 458 9.73 -11.38 15.41
C SER A 458 10.40 -10.11 15.93
N GLY A 459 10.18 -8.97 15.26
CA GLY A 459 10.70 -7.66 15.68
C GLY A 459 9.89 -7.06 16.83
N ILE A 460 10.58 -6.37 17.76
CA ILE A 460 9.91 -5.65 18.85
C ILE A 460 9.53 -4.25 18.37
N SER A 461 8.23 -3.95 18.32
CA SER A 461 7.71 -2.62 17.97
C SER A 461 8.14 -1.55 18.99
N VAL A 462 8.68 -0.43 18.48
CA VAL A 462 9.21 0.71 19.26
C VAL A 462 8.16 1.36 20.15
#